data_AF-A0AA41N7A1-F1
#
_entry.id   AF-A0AA41N7A1-F1
#
_cell.length_a   1.000
_cell.length_b   1.000
_cell.length_c   1.000
_cell.angle_alpha   90.00
_cell.angle_beta   90.00
_cell.angle_gamma   90.00
#
_symmetry.space_group_name_H-M   'P 1'
#
loop_
_entity.id
_entity.type
_entity.pdbx_description
1 polymer ?
#
loop_
_entity_poly.entity_id
_entity_poly.type
_entity_poly.pdbx_seq_one_letter_code
_entity_poly.pdbx_strand_id
1 'polypeptide(L)'
;MRLKHLHISSEKQLWHCSNSTPKRGSDHRMLPNRARAAARASLYVPRNMADRLTQLQDAVNSLADQFCNAIGVLQQCGPPASFNNIQTAINKDQPANPTEEYAQLFAALIARTAKDIDVLIDSLPSEESTAAYRFKNLYLIKAASLYKLEEENHEAATCLEDVVYRGDMLLEKIQSALADIAQSQLKTRSGTHNQSLPES
;
A
#
# COMPACT_ATOMS: atom_id res chain seq x y z
N MET A 1 -50.43 27.74 25.12
CA MET A 1 -50.39 26.32 25.56
C MET A 1 -50.99 25.43 24.49
N ARG A 2 -50.17 24.67 23.76
CA ARG A 2 -50.57 23.44 23.04
C ARG A 2 -49.30 22.66 22.69
N LEU A 3 -48.86 21.83 23.64
CA LEU A 3 -48.16 20.59 23.30
C LEU A 3 -49.19 19.64 22.70
N LYS A 4 -48.91 19.01 21.55
CA LYS A 4 -49.24 17.59 21.27
C LYS A 4 -48.28 17.01 20.23
N HIS A 5 -47.51 16.03 20.69
CA HIS A 5 -47.11 14.78 20.04
C HIS A 5 -46.39 14.82 18.67
N LEU A 6 -45.05 14.73 18.74
CA LEU A 6 -44.26 14.10 17.68
C LEU A 6 -44.36 12.57 17.84
N HIS A 7 -44.84 11.91 16.80
CA HIS A 7 -44.88 10.46 16.69
C HIS A 7 -43.54 10.01 16.07
N ILE A 8 -42.65 9.42 16.88
CA ILE A 8 -41.46 8.74 16.38
C ILE A 8 -41.90 7.33 16.02
N SER A 9 -42.01 7.05 14.72
CA SER A 9 -42.23 5.71 14.19
C SER A 9 -40.90 5.11 13.73
N SER A 10 -40.68 3.88 14.19
CA SER A 10 -39.52 3.03 13.97
C SER A 10 -39.47 2.54 12.53
N GLU A 11 -38.41 2.88 11.78
CA GLU A 11 -38.19 2.34 10.43
C GLU A 11 -37.19 1.17 10.50
N LYS A 12 -37.79 -0.03 10.44
CA LYS A 12 -37.11 -1.31 10.30
C LYS A 12 -36.50 -1.43 8.91
N GLN A 13 -35.23 -1.81 8.90
CA GLN A 13 -34.58 -2.74 7.98
C GLN A 13 -35.44 -3.34 6.85
N LEU A 14 -35.04 -3.08 5.60
CA LEU A 14 -35.36 -3.89 4.43
C LEU A 14 -34.18 -3.86 3.44
N TRP A 15 -33.14 -4.63 3.78
CA TRP A 15 -32.15 -5.10 2.81
C TRP A 15 -32.81 -6.18 1.94
N HIS A 16 -33.36 -5.78 0.80
CA HIS A 16 -33.79 -6.73 -0.22
C HIS A 16 -32.60 -7.20 -1.05
N CYS A 17 -32.24 -8.46 -0.83
CA CYS A 17 -31.28 -9.24 -1.59
C CYS A 17 -31.86 -9.56 -2.98
N SER A 18 -31.34 -8.94 -4.04
CA SER A 18 -31.67 -9.30 -5.44
C SER A 18 -30.65 -10.32 -5.96
N ASN A 19 -31.00 -11.59 -5.84
CA ASN A 19 -30.37 -12.71 -6.53
C ASN A 19 -30.99 -12.84 -7.93
N SER A 20 -30.24 -12.50 -8.98
CA SER A 20 -30.61 -12.80 -10.37
C SER A 20 -29.44 -13.43 -11.10
N THR A 21 -29.56 -14.74 -11.32
CA THR A 21 -28.70 -15.62 -12.11
C THR A 21 -28.51 -15.12 -13.55
N PRO A 22 -27.31 -15.25 -14.18
CA PRO A 22 -27.16 -14.94 -15.59
C PRO A 22 -27.61 -16.12 -16.47
N LYS A 23 -28.69 -15.90 -17.25
CA LYS A 23 -29.07 -16.80 -18.34
C LYS A 23 -28.09 -16.65 -19.50
N ARG A 24 -27.59 -17.80 -19.96
CA ARG A 24 -26.75 -17.98 -21.16
C ARG A 24 -27.62 -17.67 -22.38
N GLY A 25 -27.25 -16.64 -23.15
CA GLY A 25 -27.91 -16.24 -24.39
C GLY A 25 -26.86 -15.79 -25.40
N SER A 26 -26.71 -16.58 -26.44
CA SER A 26 -25.83 -16.36 -27.58
C SER A 26 -26.36 -15.21 -28.42
N ASP A 27 -25.56 -14.16 -28.63
CA ASP A 27 -25.65 -13.38 -29.87
C ASP A 27 -24.39 -12.54 -30.12
N HIS A 28 -23.77 -12.84 -31.25
CA HIS A 28 -22.68 -12.06 -31.85
C HIS A 28 -23.23 -10.73 -32.34
N ARG A 29 -22.83 -9.63 -31.72
CA ARG A 29 -22.60 -8.35 -32.42
C ARG A 29 -21.62 -7.49 -31.63
N MET A 30 -20.51 -7.18 -32.29
CA MET A 30 -19.44 -6.34 -31.77
C MET A 30 -19.95 -4.96 -31.36
N LEU A 31 -19.60 -4.54 -30.14
CA LEU A 31 -19.52 -3.14 -29.76
C LEU A 31 -18.12 -2.88 -29.16
N PRO A 32 -17.43 -1.80 -29.56
CA PRO A 32 -16.00 -1.62 -29.32
C PRO A 32 -15.64 -1.34 -27.85
N ASN A 33 -14.60 -2.04 -27.40
CA ASN A 33 -13.96 -2.04 -26.07
C ASN A 33 -13.28 -0.72 -25.64
N ARG A 34 -13.89 0.45 -25.86
CA ARG A 34 -13.21 1.75 -25.64
C ARG A 34 -13.80 2.67 -24.57
N ALA A 35 -14.78 2.19 -23.78
CA ALA A 35 -15.44 3.01 -22.75
C ALA A 35 -15.39 2.43 -21.33
N ARG A 36 -14.48 1.48 -21.04
CA ARG A 36 -14.34 0.88 -19.69
C ARG A 36 -12.99 1.12 -19.01
N ALA A 37 -12.07 1.80 -19.68
CA ALA A 37 -10.74 2.14 -19.13
C ALA A 37 -10.67 3.54 -18.48
N ALA A 38 -11.68 4.39 -18.65
CA ALA A 38 -11.64 5.80 -18.20
C ALA A 38 -12.29 6.07 -16.82
N ALA A 39 -12.88 5.07 -16.17
CA ALA A 39 -13.54 5.23 -14.86
C ALA A 39 -12.71 4.72 -13.66
N ARG A 40 -11.39 4.57 -13.82
CA ARG A 40 -10.45 4.21 -12.74
C ARG A 40 -9.48 5.33 -12.35
N ALA A 41 -9.75 6.56 -12.82
CA ALA A 41 -8.86 7.71 -12.62
C ALA A 41 -9.35 8.71 -11.55
N SER A 42 -10.24 8.33 -10.63
CA SER A 42 -10.69 9.25 -9.58
C SER A 42 -10.92 8.56 -8.25
N LEU A 43 -9.83 8.14 -7.62
CA LEU A 43 -9.75 7.96 -6.16
C LEU A 43 -8.27 7.86 -5.81
N TYR A 44 -7.61 9.02 -5.75
CA TYR A 44 -6.31 9.18 -5.11
C TYR A 44 -6.53 9.03 -3.60
N VAL A 45 -6.82 7.80 -3.15
CA VAL A 45 -6.85 7.46 -1.74
C VAL A 45 -5.41 7.58 -1.24
N PRO A 46 -5.12 8.37 -0.20
CA PRO A 46 -3.78 8.41 0.38
C PRO A 46 -3.37 6.98 0.77
N ARG A 47 -2.31 6.48 0.14
CA ARG A 47 -1.83 5.07 0.20
C ARG A 47 -1.67 4.53 1.62
N ASN A 48 -1.40 5.41 2.60
CA ASN A 48 -1.20 5.02 4.00
C ASN A 48 -2.52 4.73 4.75
N MET A 49 -3.64 5.34 4.32
CA MET A 49 -4.95 5.11 4.95
C MET A 49 -5.56 3.78 4.52
N ALA A 50 -5.42 3.43 3.24
CA ALA A 50 -5.91 2.16 2.73
C ALA A 50 -5.17 0.99 3.39
N ASP A 51 -3.85 1.08 3.53
CA ASP A 51 -3.02 0.02 4.07
C ASP A 51 -3.35 -0.32 5.54
N ARG A 52 -3.48 0.70 6.41
CA ARG A 52 -3.86 0.49 7.82
C ARG A 52 -5.31 0.04 8.00
N LEU A 53 -6.23 0.56 7.19
CA LEU A 53 -7.63 0.16 7.23
C LEU A 53 -7.82 -1.27 6.72
N THR A 54 -7.09 -1.68 5.69
CA THR A 54 -7.06 -3.07 5.20
C THR A 54 -6.44 -3.99 6.24
N GLN A 55 -5.31 -3.63 6.86
CA GLN A 55 -4.72 -4.40 7.96
C GLN A 55 -5.68 -4.58 9.14
N LEU A 56 -6.42 -3.54 9.51
CA LEU A 56 -7.41 -3.63 10.58
C LEU A 56 -8.53 -4.61 10.23
N GLN A 57 -9.01 -4.60 8.98
CA GLN A 57 -10.01 -5.56 8.51
C GLN A 57 -9.48 -7.00 8.57
N ASP A 58 -8.25 -7.22 8.12
CA ASP A 58 -7.61 -8.54 8.15
C ASP A 58 -7.40 -9.05 9.59
N ALA A 59 -7.00 -8.17 10.51
CA ALA A 59 -6.82 -8.51 11.92
C ALA A 59 -8.14 -8.87 12.62
N VAL A 60 -9.22 -8.14 12.33
CA VAL A 60 -10.56 -8.43 12.85
C VAL A 60 -11.11 -9.75 12.30
N ASN A 61 -10.92 -10.01 11.00
CA ASN A 61 -11.31 -11.28 10.40
C ASN A 61 -10.52 -12.44 11.03
N SER A 62 -9.20 -12.28 11.21
CA SER A 62 -8.37 -13.28 11.87
C SER A 62 -8.77 -13.51 13.33
N LEU A 63 -9.22 -12.48 14.06
CA LEU A 63 -9.71 -12.62 15.42
C LEU A 63 -11.01 -13.44 15.47
N ALA A 64 -11.92 -13.21 14.52
CA ALA A 64 -13.15 -13.97 14.41
C ALA A 64 -12.87 -15.46 14.12
N ASP A 65 -11.94 -15.75 13.20
CA ASP A 65 -11.52 -17.12 12.91
C ASP A 65 -10.90 -17.80 14.12
N GLN A 66 -10.08 -17.09 14.91
CA GLN A 66 -9.50 -17.61 16.15
C GLN A 66 -10.59 -17.98 17.17
N PHE A 67 -11.63 -17.17 17.34
CA PHE A 67 -12.76 -17.50 18.21
C PHE A 67 -13.52 -18.75 17.72
N CYS A 68 -13.83 -18.83 16.43
CA CYS A 68 -14.52 -19.99 15.85
C CYS A 68 -13.72 -21.29 16.05
N ASN A 69 -12.41 -21.24 15.76
CA ASN A 69 -11.52 -22.38 15.93
C ASN A 69 -11.36 -22.77 17.40
N ALA A 70 -11.20 -21.79 18.29
CA ALA A 70 -11.10 -22.02 19.73
C ALA A 70 -12.35 -22.70 20.28
N ILE A 71 -13.54 -22.19 19.94
CA ILE A 71 -14.81 -22.77 20.38
C ILE A 71 -14.96 -24.20 19.85
N GLY A 72 -14.65 -24.43 18.57
CA GLY A 72 -14.74 -25.76 17.96
C GLY A 72 -13.85 -26.79 18.67
N VAL A 73 -12.58 -26.47 18.88
CA VAL A 73 -11.62 -27.37 19.54
C VAL A 73 -11.96 -27.59 21.01
N LEU A 74 -12.31 -26.52 21.74
CA LEU A 74 -12.64 -26.64 23.17
C LEU A 74 -13.94 -27.41 23.42
N GLN A 75 -14.93 -27.30 22.53
CA GLN A 75 -16.15 -28.12 22.60
C GLN A 75 -15.86 -29.59 22.27
N GLN A 76 -15.01 -29.87 21.29
CA GLN A 76 -14.63 -31.23 20.92
C GLN A 76 -13.85 -31.94 22.04
N CYS A 77 -12.97 -31.21 22.74
CA CYS A 77 -12.17 -31.73 23.84
C CYS A 77 -12.82 -31.51 25.22
N GLY A 78 -14.04 -30.99 25.27
CA GLY A 78 -14.75 -30.72 26.50
C GLY A 78 -15.20 -32.03 27.17
N PRO A 79 -14.92 -32.25 28.46
CA PRO A 79 -15.47 -33.42 29.15
C PRO A 79 -17.00 -33.33 29.18
N PRO A 80 -17.72 -34.46 29.06
CA PRO A 80 -19.17 -34.46 29.21
C PRO A 80 -19.54 -33.94 30.60
N ALA A 81 -20.54 -33.07 30.68
CA ALA A 81 -20.99 -32.51 31.95
C ALA A 81 -21.41 -33.63 32.91
N SER A 82 -20.78 -33.68 34.09
CA SER A 82 -21.13 -34.66 35.13
C SER A 82 -22.31 -34.12 35.94
N PHE A 83 -23.42 -34.85 35.95
CA PHE A 83 -24.53 -34.57 36.86
C PHE A 83 -24.30 -35.31 38.18
N ASN A 84 -24.33 -34.59 39.31
CA ASN A 84 -24.05 -35.12 40.66
C ASN A 84 -24.94 -36.31 41.10
N ASN A 85 -25.99 -36.63 40.34
CA ASN A 85 -26.99 -37.62 40.71
C ASN A 85 -26.76 -39.01 40.05
N ILE A 86 -25.81 -39.13 39.12
CA ILE A 86 -25.51 -40.36 38.36
C ILE A 86 -23.99 -40.58 38.43
N GLN A 87 -23.48 -40.77 39.65
CA GLN A 87 -22.06 -41.05 39.85
C GLN A 87 -21.87 -42.52 40.22
N THR A 88 -22.00 -43.38 39.21
CA THR A 88 -21.54 -44.77 39.33
C THR A 88 -20.76 -45.17 38.08
N ALA A 89 -19.44 -45.24 38.25
CA ALA A 89 -18.56 -46.23 37.63
C ALA A 89 -18.09 -46.08 36.16
N ILE A 90 -18.06 -44.89 35.56
CA ILE A 90 -17.37 -44.72 34.27
C ILE A 90 -16.38 -43.54 34.38
N ASN A 91 -15.11 -43.78 34.03
CA ASN A 91 -14.03 -42.79 33.88
C ASN A 91 -13.22 -42.44 35.13
N LYS A 92 -12.50 -43.41 35.71
CA LYS A 92 -11.42 -43.14 36.69
C LYS A 92 -10.01 -43.08 36.08
N ASP A 93 -9.87 -43.23 34.76
CA ASP A 93 -8.60 -43.24 34.03
C ASP A 93 -8.68 -42.36 32.76
N GLN A 94 -9.02 -41.09 32.91
CA GLN A 94 -8.87 -40.15 31.80
C GLN A 94 -7.55 -39.37 31.97
N PRO A 95 -6.61 -39.46 31.01
CA PRO A 95 -5.37 -38.70 31.07
C PRO A 95 -5.67 -37.20 31.13
N ALA A 96 -4.73 -36.41 31.68
CA ALA A 96 -4.82 -34.96 31.76
C ALA A 96 -5.33 -34.39 30.43
N ASN A 97 -6.55 -33.82 30.46
CA ASN A 97 -7.20 -33.35 29.24
C ASN A 97 -6.39 -32.18 28.68
N PRO A 98 -5.91 -32.24 27.41
CA PRO A 98 -5.12 -31.16 26.80
C PRO A 98 -5.95 -29.88 26.56
N THR A 99 -7.22 -29.88 26.94
CA THR A 99 -8.16 -28.76 26.85
C THR A 99 -7.63 -27.50 27.55
N GLU A 100 -6.91 -27.63 28.65
CA GLU A 100 -6.33 -26.47 29.35
C GLU A 100 -5.18 -25.83 28.56
N GLU A 101 -4.32 -26.63 27.94
CA GLU A 101 -3.25 -26.15 27.06
C GLU A 101 -3.82 -25.46 25.80
N TYR A 102 -4.85 -26.07 25.18
CA TYR A 102 -5.54 -25.44 24.06
C TYR A 102 -6.23 -24.13 24.46
N ALA A 103 -6.88 -24.09 25.62
CA ALA A 103 -7.52 -22.88 26.13
C ALA A 103 -6.49 -21.76 26.35
N GLN A 104 -5.34 -22.08 26.93
CA GLN A 104 -4.25 -21.12 27.13
C GLN A 104 -3.66 -20.64 25.79
N LEU A 105 -3.45 -21.53 24.82
CA LEU A 105 -2.96 -21.17 23.49
C LEU A 105 -3.93 -20.22 22.76
N PHE A 106 -5.22 -20.55 22.74
CA PHE A 106 -6.23 -19.69 22.11
C PHE A 106 -6.39 -18.37 22.84
N ALA A 107 -6.36 -18.37 24.18
CA ALA A 107 -6.40 -17.14 24.97
C ALA A 107 -5.22 -16.22 24.63
N ALA A 108 -4.01 -16.77 24.50
CA ALA A 108 -2.83 -15.99 24.12
C ALA A 108 -2.94 -15.42 22.69
N LEU A 109 -3.42 -16.21 21.73
CA LEU A 109 -3.61 -15.77 20.34
C LEU A 109 -4.67 -14.66 20.24
N ILE A 110 -5.81 -14.84 20.90
CA ILE A 110 -6.91 -13.87 20.94
C ILE A 110 -6.46 -12.58 21.62
N ALA A 111 -5.80 -12.67 22.78
CA ALA A 111 -5.33 -11.49 23.51
C ALA A 111 -4.28 -10.70 22.72
N ARG A 112 -3.35 -11.38 22.05
CA ARG A 112 -2.36 -10.72 21.19
C ARG A 112 -3.03 -10.04 20.00
N THR A 113 -3.90 -10.75 19.30
CA THR A 113 -4.59 -10.21 18.11
C THR A 113 -5.50 -9.02 18.47
N ALA A 114 -6.18 -9.07 19.62
CA ALA A 114 -6.94 -7.95 20.16
C ALA A 114 -6.03 -6.75 20.47
N LYS A 115 -4.83 -6.98 21.02
CA LYS A 115 -3.88 -5.91 21.27
C LYS A 115 -3.33 -5.29 19.99
N ASP A 116 -3.08 -6.11 18.98
CA ASP A 116 -2.65 -5.64 17.65
C ASP A 116 -3.73 -4.77 17.00
N ILE A 117 -5.02 -5.12 17.17
CA ILE A 117 -6.16 -4.30 16.76
C ILE A 117 -6.17 -2.95 17.47
N ASP A 118 -5.98 -2.91 18.79
CA ASP A 118 -5.91 -1.64 19.54
C ASP A 118 -4.79 -0.73 19.00
N VAL A 119 -3.60 -1.29 18.78
CA VAL A 119 -2.47 -0.52 18.21
C VAL A 119 -2.77 -0.04 16.79
N LEU A 120 -3.43 -0.86 15.97
CA LEU A 120 -3.84 -0.46 14.63
C LEU A 120 -4.84 0.69 14.69
N ILE A 121 -5.82 0.65 15.60
CA ILE A 121 -6.80 1.73 15.82
C ILE A 121 -6.08 3.02 16.25
N ASP A 122 -5.17 2.95 17.23
CA ASP A 122 -4.40 4.11 17.69
C ASP A 122 -3.49 4.69 16.60
N SER A 123 -3.06 3.86 15.65
CA SER A 123 -2.24 4.27 14.50
C SER A 123 -3.04 4.86 13.34
N LEU A 124 -4.37 4.78 13.38
CA LEU A 124 -5.20 5.40 12.35
C LEU A 124 -5.04 6.92 12.42
N PRO A 125 -4.97 7.62 11.27
CA PRO A 125 -4.99 9.07 11.28
C PRO A 125 -6.28 9.55 11.95
N SER A 126 -6.14 10.30 13.04
CA SER A 126 -7.24 10.80 13.86
C SER A 126 -8.32 11.46 12.99
N GLU A 127 -9.58 11.18 13.31
CA GLU A 127 -10.72 11.75 12.61
C GLU A 127 -10.85 13.24 12.94
N GLU A 128 -10.10 14.07 12.20
CA GLU A 128 -10.17 15.52 12.32
C GLU A 128 -11.49 15.98 11.70
N SER A 129 -12.48 16.11 12.57
CA SER A 129 -13.90 16.28 12.32
C SER A 129 -14.20 17.60 11.59
N THR A 130 -14.00 17.64 10.28
CA THR A 130 -14.83 18.28 9.24
C THR A 130 -14.11 18.02 7.91
N ALA A 131 -14.82 17.56 6.88
CA ALA A 131 -14.24 17.34 5.55
C ALA A 131 -13.42 18.56 5.06
N ALA A 132 -13.89 19.78 5.34
CA ALA A 132 -13.22 21.04 5.01
C ALA A 132 -11.83 21.19 5.65
N TYR A 133 -11.65 20.81 6.92
CA TYR A 133 -10.34 20.87 7.55
C TYR A 133 -9.40 19.81 6.97
N ARG A 134 -9.91 18.59 6.71
CA ARG A 134 -9.13 17.51 6.05
C ARG A 134 -8.65 17.93 4.66
N PHE A 135 -9.51 18.56 3.86
CA PHE A 135 -9.13 19.10 2.55
C PHE A 135 -8.06 20.20 2.69
N LYS A 136 -8.21 21.09 3.67
CA LYS A 136 -7.24 22.17 3.93
C LYS A 136 -5.88 21.64 4.37
N ASN A 137 -5.82 20.75 5.36
CA ASN A 137 -4.57 20.18 5.85
C ASN A 137 -3.86 19.36 4.78
N LEU A 138 -4.62 18.54 4.02
CA LEU A 138 -4.08 17.78 2.90
C LEU A 138 -3.55 18.69 1.79
N TYR A 139 -4.24 19.80 1.49
CA TYR A 139 -3.76 20.79 0.53
C TYR A 139 -2.47 21.46 1.01
N LEU A 140 -2.40 21.86 2.29
CA LEU A 140 -1.22 22.50 2.86
C LEU A 140 0.00 21.58 2.83
N ILE A 141 -0.14 20.31 3.23
CA ILE A 141 0.95 19.33 3.21
C ILE A 141 1.40 19.07 1.76
N LYS A 142 0.47 18.92 0.82
CA LYS A 142 0.80 18.75 -0.59
C LYS A 142 1.50 19.96 -1.16
N ALA A 143 1.00 21.17 -0.89
CA ALA A 143 1.62 22.41 -1.35
C ALA A 143 3.05 22.53 -0.78
N ALA A 144 3.24 22.33 0.52
CA ALA A 144 4.57 22.39 1.15
C ALA A 144 5.54 21.35 0.56
N SER A 145 5.07 20.12 0.34
CA SER A 145 5.89 19.08 -0.29
C SER A 145 6.22 19.39 -1.76
N LEU A 146 5.28 19.98 -2.50
CA LEU A 146 5.50 20.36 -3.91
C LEU A 146 6.52 21.49 -4.00
N TYR A 147 6.37 22.55 -3.20
CA TYR A 147 7.33 23.65 -3.16
C TYR A 147 8.75 23.17 -2.86
N LYS A 148 8.89 22.28 -1.86
CA LYS A 148 10.19 21.70 -1.52
C LYS A 148 10.80 20.88 -2.68
N LEU A 149 9.98 20.06 -3.36
CA LEU A 149 10.45 19.28 -4.50
C LEU A 149 10.81 20.16 -5.70
N GLU A 150 10.06 21.24 -5.93
CA GLU A 150 10.38 22.21 -6.99
C GLU A 150 11.70 22.94 -6.69
N GLU A 151 11.94 23.31 -5.43
CA GLU A 151 13.20 23.91 -4.99
C GLU A 151 14.38 22.95 -5.15
N GLU A 152 14.27 21.71 -4.65
CA GLU A 152 15.31 20.68 -4.80
C GLU A 152 15.59 20.36 -6.28
N ASN A 153 14.55 20.34 -7.12
CA ASN A 153 14.71 20.13 -8.56
C ASN A 153 15.41 21.32 -9.23
N HIS A 154 15.05 22.55 -8.86
CA HIS A 154 15.68 23.74 -9.39
C HIS A 154 17.17 23.80 -9.02
N GLU A 155 17.51 23.53 -7.76
CA GLU A 155 18.90 23.47 -7.30
C GLU A 155 19.69 22.38 -8.02
N ALA A 156 19.11 21.18 -8.18
CA ALA A 156 19.73 20.09 -8.92
C ALA A 156 19.95 20.44 -10.40
N ALA A 157 19.00 21.14 -11.03
CA ALA A 157 19.12 21.61 -12.41
C ALA A 157 20.25 22.63 -12.56
N THR A 158 20.36 23.61 -11.66
CA THR A 158 21.45 24.59 -11.66
C THR A 158 22.81 23.92 -11.47
N CYS A 159 22.91 22.95 -10.55
CA CYS A 159 24.13 22.19 -10.36
C CYS A 159 24.52 21.40 -11.62
N LEU A 160 23.54 20.78 -12.28
CA LEU A 160 23.75 20.07 -13.54
C LEU A 160 24.24 21.01 -14.65
N GLU A 161 23.65 22.21 -14.77
CA GLU A 161 24.07 23.21 -15.75
C GLU A 161 25.54 23.63 -15.55
N ASP A 162 25.99 23.87 -14.32
CA ASP A 162 27.40 24.19 -14.05
C ASP A 162 28.33 23.03 -14.41
N VAL A 163 27.95 21.80 -14.08
CA VAL A 163 28.75 20.60 -14.41
C VAL A 163 28.82 20.40 -15.93
N VAL A 164 27.71 20.56 -16.65
CA VAL A 164 27.68 20.46 -18.11
C VAL A 164 28.53 21.56 -18.75
N TYR A 165 28.41 22.80 -18.29
CA TYR A 165 29.21 23.92 -18.78
C TYR A 165 30.72 23.66 -18.62
N ARG A 166 31.15 23.20 -17.45
CA ARG A 166 32.55 22.82 -17.22
C ARG A 166 32.98 21.65 -18.10
N GLY A 167 32.09 20.69 -18.32
CA GLY A 167 32.30 19.56 -19.22
C GLY A 167 32.54 20.01 -20.66
N ASP A 168 31.74 20.92 -21.18
CA ASP A 168 31.86 21.46 -22.54
C ASP A 168 33.17 22.24 -22.72
N MET A 169 33.53 23.08 -21.74
CA MET A 169 34.83 23.79 -21.76
C MET A 169 36.03 22.83 -21.78
N LEU A 170 35.94 21.72 -21.05
CA LEU A 170 37.00 20.71 -21.05
C LEU A 170 37.06 19.97 -22.39
N LEU A 171 35.90 19.65 -22.96
CA LEU A 171 35.79 18.98 -24.25
C LEU A 171 36.39 19.84 -25.37
N GLU A 172 36.12 21.15 -25.38
CA GLU A 172 36.68 22.10 -26.34
C GLU A 172 38.21 22.15 -26.26
N LYS A 173 38.78 22.19 -25.04
CA LYS A 173 40.24 22.14 -24.84
C LYS A 173 40.86 20.85 -25.36
N ILE A 174 40.21 19.71 -25.12
CA ILE A 174 40.68 18.41 -25.62
C ILE A 174 40.62 18.40 -27.15
N GLN A 175 39.53 18.87 -27.75
CA GLN A 175 39.39 18.96 -29.21
C GLN A 175 40.46 19.86 -29.83
N SER A 176 40.75 21.01 -29.23
CA SER A 176 41.83 21.91 -29.69
C SER A 176 43.19 21.22 -29.60
N ALA A 177 43.50 20.57 -28.47
CA ALA A 177 44.78 19.88 -28.31
C ALA A 177 44.93 18.73 -29.32
N LEU A 178 43.87 17.96 -29.59
CA LEU A 178 43.86 16.91 -30.61
C LEU A 178 44.05 17.48 -32.02
N ALA A 179 43.44 18.62 -32.33
CA ALA A 179 43.62 19.32 -33.61
C ALA A 179 45.07 19.78 -33.78
N ASP A 180 45.69 20.35 -32.74
CA ASP A 180 47.08 20.78 -32.74
C ASP A 180 48.04 19.60 -32.95
N ILE A 181 47.80 18.47 -32.26
CA ILE A 181 48.57 17.23 -32.46
C ILE A 181 48.45 16.76 -33.91
N ALA A 182 47.22 16.65 -34.44
CA ALA A 182 46.99 16.21 -35.81
C ALA A 182 47.68 17.12 -36.84
N GLN A 183 47.59 18.45 -36.66
CA GLN A 183 48.29 19.40 -37.53
C GLN A 183 49.81 19.30 -37.43
N SER A 184 50.35 19.11 -36.22
CA SER A 184 51.79 18.95 -36.01
C SER A 184 52.33 17.68 -36.67
N GLN A 185 51.56 16.57 -36.61
CA GLN A 185 51.89 15.33 -37.32
C GLN A 185 51.86 15.48 -38.85
N LEU A 186 50.88 16.22 -39.39
CA LEU A 186 50.83 16.52 -40.83
C LEU A 186 52.02 17.39 -41.29
N LYS A 187 52.38 18.42 -40.51
CA LYS A 187 53.51 19.32 -40.81
C LYS A 187 54.86 18.61 -40.75
N THR A 188 55.08 17.74 -39.78
CA THR A 188 56.33 16.95 -39.69
C THR A 188 56.47 15.99 -40.86
N ARG A 189 55.38 15.32 -41.28
CA ARG A 189 55.37 14.43 -42.44
C ARG A 189 55.57 15.16 -43.78
N SER A 190 55.01 16.36 -43.94
CA SER A 190 55.21 17.17 -45.15
C SER A 190 56.58 17.86 -45.20
N GLY A 191 57.17 18.20 -44.05
CA GLY A 191 58.52 18.74 -43.94
C GLY A 191 59.61 17.73 -44.33
N THR A 192 59.44 16.45 -43.99
CA THR A 192 60.39 15.38 -44.38
C THR A 192 60.38 15.03 -45.86
N HIS A 193 59.33 15.39 -46.61
CA HIS A 193 59.23 15.08 -48.05
C HIS A 193 59.90 16.14 -48.96
N ASN A 194 60.13 17.36 -48.46
CA ASN A 194 60.69 18.47 -49.25
C ASN A 194 62.22 18.63 -49.15
N GLN A 195 62.94 17.73 -48.45
CA GLN A 195 64.40 17.83 -48.26
C GLN A 195 65.23 16.67 -48.85
N SER A 196 64.65 15.83 -49.72
CA SER A 196 65.43 14.83 -50.47
C SER A 196 65.24 15.00 -51.98
N LEU A 197 66.01 15.91 -52.58
CA LEU A 197 66.78 15.72 -53.82
C LEU A 197 67.37 17.08 -54.29
N PRO A 198 68.68 17.32 -54.15
CA PRO A 198 69.42 18.19 -55.07
C PRO A 198 69.80 17.40 -56.33
N GLU A 199 69.83 18.11 -57.45
CA GLU A 199 70.22 17.70 -58.80
C GLU A 199 71.50 16.86 -58.87
N SER A 200 71.49 15.84 -59.73
CA SER A 200 72.64 15.37 -60.52
C SER A 200 72.13 14.72 -61.80
#